data_AF-A0A674JHE7-F1
#
_entry.id   AF-A0A674JHE7-F1
#
_cell.length_a   1.000
_cell.length_b   1.000
_cell.length_c   1.000
_cell.angle_alpha   90.00
_cell.angle_beta   90.00
_cell.angle_gamma   90.00
#
_symmetry.space_group_name_H-M   'P 1'
#
loop_
_entity.id
_entity.type
_entity.pdbx_description
1 polymer ?
#
loop_
_entity_poly.entity_id
_entity_poly.type
_entity_poly.pdbx_seq_one_letter_code
_entity_poly.pdbx_strand_id
1 'polypeptide(L)'
;MKTAGVFMVLTLVLLCCFSDVATEPLNQLQNVCRAYPEPAKGQNLVCPRVFRPVCGTNGVTYDNRCVLCQAKWQTGGTLSLQHEGACMRKTDCSKYQQTKGQRKIVCTRIYKPVCGTDGVTYSNECLLCEKILRGSNIRLAHQGQCKVKDDCGEYQRPQKGKHVGCAAIYRPVCGTNGITYSNKCNLCTARWKTGVNIGIKHEGRCNRKIN
;
A
#
# COMPACT_ATOMS: atom_id res chain seq x y z
N MET A 1 18.63 60.17 44.28
CA MET A 1 19.87 59.41 44.50
C MET A 1 20.64 59.38 43.19
N LYS A 2 21.86 59.93 43.15
CA LYS A 2 22.78 59.86 42.01
C LYS A 2 23.61 58.58 42.16
N THR A 3 23.76 57.80 41.09
CA THR A 3 25.03 57.14 40.71
C THR A 3 24.93 56.59 39.28
N ALA A 4 25.99 56.84 38.52
CA ALA A 4 26.29 56.34 37.20
C ALA A 4 26.80 54.89 37.25
N GLY A 5 26.81 54.20 36.10
CA GLY A 5 27.49 52.91 35.93
C GLY A 5 27.43 52.44 34.49
N VAL A 6 28.58 52.52 33.81
CA VAL A 6 28.81 52.25 32.39
C VAL A 6 29.39 50.83 32.21
N PHE A 7 29.36 50.31 30.97
CA PHE A 7 30.25 49.30 30.37
C PHE A 7 30.00 47.81 30.68
N MET A 8 29.63 47.04 29.65
CA MET A 8 30.56 46.18 28.89
C MET A 8 29.78 45.21 27.98
N VAL A 9 29.98 45.35 26.68
CA VAL A 9 29.77 44.27 25.71
C VAL A 9 30.96 43.34 25.84
N LEU A 10 30.75 42.05 26.15
CA LEU A 10 31.74 41.02 25.83
C LEU A 10 31.08 39.68 25.50
N THR A 11 31.36 39.29 24.26
CA THR A 11 31.12 38.05 23.56
C THR A 11 31.57 36.81 24.34
N LEU A 12 30.69 35.82 24.47
CA LEU A 12 31.09 34.45 24.77
C LEU A 12 30.41 33.49 23.78
N VAL A 13 31.14 33.25 22.70
CA VAL A 13 31.03 32.07 21.86
C VAL A 13 31.20 30.85 22.76
N LEU A 14 30.11 30.15 23.05
CA LEU A 14 30.15 28.76 23.43
C LEU A 14 29.16 28.04 22.53
N LEU A 15 29.72 27.62 21.40
CA LEU A 15 29.51 26.36 20.70
C LEU A 15 28.89 25.26 21.58
N CYS A 16 27.64 25.46 22.01
CA CYS A 16 26.71 24.38 22.27
C CYS A 16 26.41 23.81 20.90
N CYS A 17 27.34 22.96 20.47
CA CYS A 17 27.33 22.12 19.30
C CYS A 17 25.88 21.87 18.93
N PHE A 18 25.50 22.46 17.79
CA PHE A 18 24.38 22.06 16.97
C PHE A 18 24.44 20.54 16.86
N SER A 19 23.86 19.88 17.85
CA SER A 19 23.46 18.50 17.76
C SER A 19 22.12 18.54 17.06
N ASP A 20 22.11 19.14 15.87
CA ASP A 20 21.34 18.61 14.76
C ASP A 20 21.93 17.23 14.47
N VAL A 21 21.74 16.30 15.41
CA VAL A 21 21.49 14.92 15.07
C VAL A 21 20.16 14.99 14.34
N ALA A 22 20.25 15.31 13.06
CA ALA A 22 19.27 14.95 12.07
C ALA A 22 19.13 13.44 12.18
N THR A 23 18.27 13.01 13.09
CA THR A 23 17.71 11.67 13.09
C THR A 23 16.77 11.68 11.89
N GLU A 24 17.38 11.50 10.72
CA GLU A 24 16.72 11.28 9.45
C GLU A 24 15.63 10.21 9.66
N PRO A 25 14.34 10.57 9.54
CA PRO A 25 13.28 9.59 9.68
C PRO A 25 13.33 8.67 8.46
N LEU A 26 13.74 7.41 8.68
CA LEU A 26 13.49 6.24 7.84
C LEU A 26 13.59 6.45 6.31
N ASN A 27 14.57 7.22 5.81
CA ASN A 27 14.86 7.32 4.38
C ASN A 27 15.67 6.10 3.86
N GLN A 28 15.34 4.91 4.37
CA GLN A 28 15.94 3.63 3.98
C GLN A 28 15.35 3.08 2.67
N LEU A 29 14.22 3.60 2.19
CA LEU A 29 13.61 3.15 0.94
C LEU A 29 14.24 3.83 -0.30
N GLN A 30 14.80 5.03 -0.16
CA GLN A 30 15.34 5.80 -1.29
C GLN A 30 16.76 5.37 -1.69
N ASN A 31 17.53 4.79 -0.77
CA ASN A 31 18.95 4.49 -0.96
C ASN A 31 19.27 2.99 -0.92
N VAL A 32 18.43 2.18 -1.56
CA VAL A 32 18.61 0.72 -1.71
C VAL A 32 20.00 0.33 -2.23
N CYS A 33 20.59 1.16 -3.09
CA CYS A 33 21.89 0.88 -3.71
C CYS A 33 23.10 1.25 -2.84
N ARG A 34 22.92 1.67 -1.59
CA ARG A 34 24.05 1.78 -0.65
C ARG A 34 24.75 0.44 -0.43
N ALA A 35 24.01 -0.67 -0.46
CA ALA A 35 24.57 -2.02 -0.35
C ALA A 35 25.18 -2.53 -1.67
N TYR A 36 24.98 -1.81 -2.78
CA TYR A 36 25.37 -2.21 -4.13
C TYR A 36 25.98 -0.99 -4.86
N PRO A 37 27.20 -0.57 -4.46
CA PRO A 37 27.86 0.61 -5.00
C PRO A 37 28.13 0.48 -6.51
N GLU A 38 28.36 1.60 -7.18
CA GLU A 38 28.64 1.63 -8.62
C GLU A 38 29.90 0.81 -8.95
N PRO A 39 29.81 -0.18 -9.86
CA PRO A 39 30.98 -0.93 -10.30
C PRO A 39 31.88 -0.07 -11.19
N ALA A 40 33.15 -0.45 -11.33
CA ALA A 40 34.05 0.26 -12.25
C ALA A 40 33.51 0.24 -13.68
N LYS A 41 33.89 1.25 -14.48
CA LYS A 41 33.41 1.41 -15.85
C LYS A 41 33.58 0.11 -16.66
N GLY A 42 32.47 -0.44 -17.15
CA GLY A 42 32.46 -1.68 -17.94
C GLY A 42 32.34 -2.97 -17.11
N GLN A 43 32.22 -2.89 -15.79
CA GLN A 43 31.98 -4.04 -14.92
C GLN A 43 30.50 -4.18 -14.52
N ASN A 44 30.09 -5.41 -14.22
CA ASN A 44 28.76 -5.72 -13.70
C ASN A 44 28.85 -6.13 -12.23
N LEU A 45 27.86 -5.75 -11.44
CA LEU A 45 27.65 -6.27 -10.10
C LEU A 45 27.45 -7.78 -10.12
N VAL A 46 28.10 -8.48 -9.19
CA VAL A 46 27.84 -9.89 -8.93
C VAL A 46 26.60 -10.00 -8.05
N CYS A 47 25.46 -10.29 -8.68
CA CYS A 47 24.19 -10.38 -7.98
C CYS A 47 23.84 -11.81 -7.56
N PRO A 48 23.27 -12.02 -6.36
CA PRO A 48 22.73 -13.32 -5.98
C PRO A 48 21.54 -13.68 -6.87
N ARG A 49 21.39 -14.97 -7.20
CA ARG A 49 20.24 -15.50 -7.97
C ARG A 49 19.00 -15.75 -7.11
N VAL A 50 18.79 -14.92 -6.08
CA VAL A 50 17.64 -15.00 -5.19
C VAL A 50 16.51 -14.16 -5.78
N PHE A 51 15.36 -14.79 -6.02
CA PHE A 51 14.16 -14.10 -6.53
C PHE A 51 13.41 -13.43 -5.37
N ARG A 52 13.61 -12.12 -5.21
CA ARG A 52 12.93 -11.23 -4.26
C ARG A 52 12.59 -9.94 -5.01
N PRO A 53 11.53 -9.97 -5.85
CA PRO A 53 11.34 -8.98 -6.88
C PRO A 53 11.08 -7.59 -6.31
N VAL A 54 11.50 -6.57 -7.05
CA VAL A 54 11.29 -5.15 -6.73
C VAL A 54 10.83 -4.38 -7.96
N CYS A 55 10.09 -3.29 -7.75
CA CYS A 55 9.62 -2.43 -8.83
C CYS A 55 10.49 -1.18 -8.91
N GLY A 56 11.09 -0.92 -10.08
CA GLY A 56 11.83 0.32 -10.35
C GLY A 56 10.91 1.49 -10.69
N THR A 57 11.39 2.72 -10.53
CA THR A 57 10.66 3.95 -10.92
C THR A 57 10.34 4.02 -12.42
N ASN A 58 11.00 3.21 -13.24
CA ASN A 58 10.69 3.00 -14.66
C ASN A 58 9.53 2.01 -14.92
N GLY A 59 8.93 1.45 -13.87
CA GLY A 59 7.85 0.47 -13.98
C GLY A 59 8.28 -0.93 -14.43
N VAL A 60 9.59 -1.23 -14.38
CA VAL A 60 10.15 -2.56 -14.67
C VAL A 60 10.36 -3.34 -13.37
N THR A 61 9.98 -4.61 -13.38
CA THR A 61 10.26 -5.54 -12.28
C THR A 61 11.69 -6.05 -12.40
N TYR A 62 12.46 -5.95 -11.32
CA TYR A 62 13.80 -6.52 -11.21
C TYR A 62 13.77 -7.69 -10.25
N ASP A 63 14.54 -8.76 -10.53
CA ASP A 63 14.54 -9.99 -9.74
C ASP A 63 14.90 -9.78 -8.27
N ASN A 64 15.74 -8.79 -7.99
CA ASN A 64 16.07 -8.32 -6.65
C ASN A 64 16.71 -6.92 -6.69
N ARG A 65 16.95 -6.38 -5.49
CA ARG A 65 17.57 -5.06 -5.27
C ARG A 65 18.95 -4.92 -5.95
N CYS A 66 19.77 -5.97 -6.01
CA CYS A 66 21.08 -5.91 -6.68
C CYS A 66 20.93 -5.67 -8.18
N VAL A 67 20.04 -6.43 -8.84
CA VAL A 67 19.77 -6.29 -10.28
C VAL A 67 19.19 -4.91 -10.61
N LEU A 68 18.34 -4.35 -9.72
CA LEU A 68 17.86 -2.97 -9.85
C LEU A 68 19.02 -1.96 -9.78
N CYS A 69 19.95 -2.13 -8.84
CA CYS A 69 21.09 -1.23 -8.70
C CYS A 69 22.09 -1.35 -9.86
N GLN A 70 22.29 -2.54 -10.39
CA GLN A 70 23.04 -2.74 -11.63
C GLN A 70 22.44 -1.91 -12.78
N ALA A 71 21.13 -2.02 -12.98
CA ALA A 71 20.43 -1.23 -13.99
C ALA A 71 20.52 0.28 -13.72
N LYS A 72 20.45 0.71 -12.46
CA LYS A 72 20.61 2.12 -12.07
C LYS A 72 21.92 2.70 -12.56
N TRP A 73 23.03 2.00 -12.33
CA TRP A 73 24.36 2.47 -12.74
C TRP A 73 24.52 2.44 -14.26
N GLN A 74 23.96 1.43 -14.93
CA GLN A 74 23.93 1.36 -16.40
C GLN A 74 23.10 2.50 -17.03
N THR A 75 22.14 3.08 -16.32
CA THR A 75 21.31 4.21 -16.79
C THR A 75 21.69 5.56 -16.17
N GLY A 76 22.94 5.73 -15.71
CA GLY A 76 23.43 7.03 -15.21
C GLY A 76 22.82 7.48 -13.88
N GLY A 77 22.42 6.53 -13.02
CA GLY A 77 22.06 6.81 -11.62
C GLY A 77 20.61 7.26 -11.37
N THR A 78 19.78 7.38 -12.40
CA THR A 78 18.42 7.96 -12.29
C THR A 78 17.36 6.97 -11.78
N LEU A 79 17.55 5.67 -12.00
CA LEU A 79 16.62 4.63 -11.57
C LEU A 79 16.65 4.48 -10.04
N SER A 80 15.47 4.40 -9.43
CA SER A 80 15.31 4.16 -7.99
C SER A 80 14.28 3.07 -7.73
N LEU A 81 14.27 2.54 -6.51
CA LEU A 81 13.20 1.66 -6.05
C LEU A 81 11.89 2.47 -5.97
N GLN A 82 10.84 1.99 -6.65
CA GLN A 82 9.49 2.52 -6.51
C GLN A 82 8.77 1.85 -5.33
N HIS A 83 8.75 0.52 -5.29
CA HIS A 83 8.19 -0.26 -4.19
C HIS A 83 8.75 -1.69 -4.17
N GLU A 84 8.61 -2.36 -3.03
CA GLU A 84 8.90 -3.79 -2.89
C GLU A 84 7.92 -4.65 -3.70
N GLY A 85 8.37 -5.83 -4.15
CA GLY A 85 7.58 -6.72 -4.99
C GLY A 85 7.62 -6.34 -6.48
N ALA A 86 7.08 -7.22 -7.32
CA ALA A 86 6.97 -6.98 -8.75
C ALA A 86 6.11 -5.74 -9.05
N CYS A 87 6.42 -5.02 -10.13
CA CYS A 87 5.60 -3.90 -10.57
C CYS A 87 4.16 -4.33 -10.83
N MET A 88 3.22 -3.51 -10.38
CA MET A 88 1.79 -3.72 -10.59
C MET A 88 1.49 -3.72 -12.09
N ARG A 89 0.70 -4.69 -12.58
CA ARG A 89 0.39 -4.77 -14.00
C ARG A 89 -0.45 -3.57 -14.43
N LYS A 90 0.03 -2.78 -15.41
CA LYS A 90 -0.83 -1.80 -16.07
C LYS A 90 -1.98 -2.57 -16.72
N THR A 91 -3.21 -2.22 -16.36
CA THR A 91 -4.40 -2.86 -16.89
C THR A 91 -4.71 -2.21 -18.22
N ASP A 92 -4.66 -2.98 -19.31
CA ASP A 92 -5.11 -2.48 -20.60
C ASP A 92 -6.64 -2.37 -20.58
N CYS A 93 -7.12 -1.16 -20.35
CA CYS A 93 -8.54 -0.83 -20.34
C CYS A 93 -9.08 -0.45 -21.72
N SER A 94 -8.21 -0.29 -22.73
CA SER A 94 -8.63 0.04 -24.09
C SER A 94 -9.52 -1.04 -24.69
N LYS A 95 -9.32 -2.30 -24.29
CA LYS A 95 -10.17 -3.45 -24.69
C LYS A 95 -11.63 -3.36 -24.22
N TYR A 96 -11.93 -2.51 -23.24
CA TYR A 96 -13.29 -2.30 -22.73
C TYR A 96 -13.94 -1.00 -23.24
N GLN A 97 -13.19 -0.15 -23.94
CA GLN A 97 -13.72 1.07 -24.53
C GLN A 97 -14.50 0.73 -25.80
N GLN A 98 -15.80 1.02 -25.82
CA GLN A 98 -16.65 0.67 -26.96
C GLN A 98 -16.65 1.71 -28.08
N THR A 99 -16.29 2.97 -27.81
CA THR A 99 -16.29 4.02 -28.82
C THR A 99 -15.17 5.03 -28.58
N LYS A 100 -14.45 5.40 -29.64
CA LYS A 100 -13.51 6.53 -29.68
C LYS A 100 -14.28 7.85 -29.45
N GLY A 101 -14.62 8.17 -28.20
CA GLY A 101 -15.25 9.46 -27.87
C GLY A 101 -16.12 9.45 -26.61
N GLN A 102 -16.80 8.34 -26.30
CA GLN A 102 -17.59 8.23 -25.08
C GLN A 102 -16.90 7.29 -24.08
N ARG A 103 -16.63 7.79 -22.86
CA ARG A 103 -16.16 7.01 -21.70
C ARG A 103 -17.24 6.07 -21.15
N LYS A 104 -18.03 5.44 -22.02
CA LYS A 104 -19.09 4.50 -21.64
C LYS A 104 -18.56 3.09 -21.85
N ILE A 105 -18.31 2.41 -20.74
CA ILE A 105 -17.95 0.99 -20.73
C ILE A 105 -19.20 0.18 -20.46
N VAL A 106 -19.39 -0.90 -21.21
CA VAL A 106 -20.42 -1.91 -20.92
C VAL A 106 -19.71 -3.16 -20.39
N CYS A 107 -19.93 -3.48 -19.12
CA CYS A 107 -19.34 -4.66 -18.48
C CYS A 107 -20.31 -5.83 -18.44
N THR A 108 -19.79 -7.03 -18.71
CA THR A 108 -20.52 -8.27 -18.45
C THR A 108 -20.70 -8.49 -16.95
N ARG A 109 -21.70 -9.30 -16.58
CA ARG A 109 -21.95 -9.70 -15.19
C ARG A 109 -21.16 -10.96 -14.78
N ILE A 110 -20.17 -11.39 -15.58
CA ILE A 110 -19.34 -12.54 -15.27
C ILE A 110 -18.48 -12.22 -14.05
N TYR A 111 -18.55 -13.10 -13.04
CA TYR A 111 -17.76 -12.97 -11.82
C TYR A 111 -16.37 -13.57 -12.01
N LYS A 112 -15.36 -12.71 -12.18
CA LYS A 112 -13.93 -13.07 -12.30
C LYS A 112 -13.12 -12.02 -11.54
N PRO A 113 -13.08 -12.09 -10.20
CA PRO A 113 -12.71 -10.96 -9.37
C PRO A 113 -11.25 -10.56 -9.51
N VAL A 114 -10.99 -9.27 -9.32
CA VAL A 114 -9.65 -8.68 -9.28
C VAL A 114 -9.50 -7.74 -8.09
N CYS A 115 -8.28 -7.60 -7.58
CA CYS A 115 -7.96 -6.67 -6.51
C CYS A 115 -7.36 -5.39 -7.07
N GLY A 116 -7.97 -4.25 -6.76
CA GLY A 116 -7.40 -2.93 -7.06
C GLY A 116 -6.35 -2.51 -6.04
N THR A 117 -5.49 -1.56 -6.41
CA THR A 117 -4.51 -0.95 -5.49
C THR A 117 -5.14 -0.12 -4.38
N ASP A 118 -6.42 0.19 -4.51
CA ASP A 118 -7.27 0.79 -3.46
C ASP A 118 -7.75 -0.25 -2.42
N GLY A 119 -7.32 -1.51 -2.54
CA GLY A 119 -7.74 -2.60 -1.66
C GLY A 119 -9.18 -3.05 -1.89
N VAL A 120 -9.83 -2.58 -2.97
CA VAL A 120 -11.20 -2.95 -3.31
C VAL A 120 -11.20 -4.15 -4.26
N THR A 121 -12.08 -5.11 -3.97
CA THR A 121 -12.36 -6.22 -4.87
C THR A 121 -13.38 -5.79 -5.90
N TYR A 122 -13.00 -5.85 -7.17
CA TYR A 122 -13.88 -5.61 -8.31
C TYR A 122 -14.39 -6.93 -8.85
N SER A 123 -15.69 -7.06 -9.14
CA SER A 123 -16.29 -8.33 -9.58
C SER A 123 -15.69 -8.86 -10.88
N ASN A 124 -15.14 -7.97 -11.70
CA ASN A 124 -14.30 -8.30 -12.84
C ASN A 124 -13.39 -7.12 -13.23
N GLU A 125 -12.41 -7.40 -14.09
CA GLU A 125 -11.45 -6.41 -14.59
C GLU A 125 -12.12 -5.27 -15.37
N CYS A 126 -13.26 -5.51 -16.01
CA CYS A 126 -14.03 -4.45 -16.68
C CYS A 126 -14.52 -3.39 -15.68
N LEU A 127 -15.05 -3.81 -14.54
CA LEU A 127 -15.49 -2.88 -13.48
C LEU A 127 -14.33 -2.12 -12.83
N LEU A 128 -13.15 -2.73 -12.73
CA LEU A 128 -11.94 -2.02 -12.34
C LEU A 128 -11.60 -0.95 -13.39
N CYS A 129 -11.60 -1.31 -14.67
CA CYS A 129 -11.35 -0.38 -15.78
C CYS A 129 -12.37 0.75 -15.86
N GLU A 130 -13.63 0.52 -15.49
CA GLU A 130 -14.64 1.57 -15.38
C GLU A 130 -14.22 2.67 -14.40
N LYS A 131 -13.63 2.31 -13.25
CA LYS A 131 -13.09 3.29 -12.30
C LYS A 131 -11.87 4.01 -12.83
N ILE A 132 -10.93 3.27 -13.41
CA ILE A 132 -9.69 3.83 -14.00
C ILE A 132 -10.04 4.87 -15.07
N LEU A 133 -10.94 4.54 -15.99
CA LEU A 133 -11.34 5.40 -17.10
C LEU A 133 -12.22 6.59 -16.66
N ARG A 134 -12.86 6.50 -15.48
CA ARG A 134 -13.49 7.64 -14.82
C ARG A 134 -12.50 8.56 -14.09
N GLY A 135 -11.19 8.26 -14.14
CA GLY A 135 -10.13 9.09 -13.57
C GLY A 135 -9.65 8.65 -12.19
N SER A 136 -10.06 7.47 -11.71
CA SER A 136 -9.53 6.96 -10.45
C SER A 136 -8.08 6.51 -10.64
N ASN A 137 -7.17 6.98 -9.79
CA ASN A 137 -5.77 6.55 -9.78
C ASN A 137 -5.62 5.18 -9.10
N ILE A 138 -6.10 4.13 -9.78
CA ILE A 138 -6.14 2.75 -9.31
C ILE A 138 -5.47 1.87 -10.36
N ARG A 139 -4.75 0.83 -9.95
CA ARG A 139 -4.20 -0.20 -10.83
C ARG A 139 -4.69 -1.57 -10.38
N LEU A 140 -4.50 -2.58 -11.23
CA LEU A 140 -4.62 -3.97 -10.81
C LEU A 140 -3.48 -4.30 -9.85
N ALA A 141 -3.80 -4.60 -8.60
CA ALA A 141 -2.85 -5.11 -7.63
C ALA A 141 -2.52 -6.58 -7.93
N HIS A 142 -3.55 -7.43 -8.00
CA HIS A 142 -3.41 -8.84 -8.37
C HIS A 142 -4.73 -9.44 -8.85
N GLN A 143 -4.64 -10.62 -9.48
CA GLN A 143 -5.81 -11.43 -9.85
C GLN A 143 -6.49 -12.01 -8.59
N GLY A 144 -7.80 -12.23 -8.66
CA GLY A 144 -8.59 -12.71 -7.52
C GLY A 144 -9.04 -11.58 -6.59
N GLN A 145 -9.80 -11.95 -5.57
CA GLN A 145 -10.28 -10.99 -4.56
C GLN A 145 -9.12 -10.45 -3.71
N CYS A 146 -9.24 -9.22 -3.21
CA CYS A 146 -8.26 -8.68 -2.28
C CYS A 146 -8.14 -9.56 -1.03
N LYS A 147 -6.91 -9.74 -0.55
CA LYS A 147 -6.68 -10.37 0.75
C LYS A 147 -7.25 -9.46 1.83
N VAL A 148 -8.26 -9.97 2.51
CA VAL A 148 -8.75 -9.40 3.74
C VAL A 148 -7.71 -9.69 4.83
N LYS A 149 -7.30 -8.66 5.59
CA LYS A 149 -6.53 -8.90 6.82
C LYS A 149 -7.36 -9.80 7.73
N ASP A 150 -6.81 -10.96 8.08
CA ASP A 150 -7.49 -11.88 8.96
C ASP A 150 -7.33 -11.46 10.41
N ASP A 151 -8.08 -10.43 10.79
CA ASP A 151 -8.09 -9.96 12.17
C ASP A 151 -8.94 -10.87 13.07
N CYS A 152 -9.41 -12.01 12.57
CA CYS A 152 -10.21 -12.96 13.34
C CYS A 152 -9.37 -13.97 14.12
N GLY A 153 -8.04 -13.92 14.05
CA GLY A 153 -7.15 -14.85 14.76
C GLY A 153 -7.29 -14.84 16.28
N GLU A 154 -7.78 -13.74 16.86
CA GLU A 154 -8.10 -13.62 18.30
C GLU A 154 -9.33 -14.44 18.71
N TYR A 155 -10.16 -14.83 17.76
CA TYR A 155 -11.44 -15.50 18.01
C TYR A 155 -11.35 -16.96 17.58
N GLN A 156 -11.75 -17.87 18.46
CA GLN A 156 -11.76 -19.29 18.14
C GLN A 156 -12.78 -19.58 17.03
N ARG A 157 -12.29 -20.09 15.89
CA ARG A 157 -13.16 -20.55 14.81
C ARG A 157 -14.03 -21.69 15.34
N PRO A 158 -15.37 -21.62 15.20
CA PRO A 158 -16.23 -22.66 15.72
C PRO A 158 -15.96 -23.97 14.98
N GLN A 159 -15.83 -25.06 15.73
CA GLN A 159 -15.92 -26.40 15.13
C GLN A 159 -17.32 -26.59 14.54
N LYS A 160 -17.46 -27.49 13.56
CA LYS A 160 -18.74 -27.81 12.90
C LYS A 160 -19.84 -27.98 13.97
N GLY A 161 -20.86 -27.13 13.91
CA GLY A 161 -22.03 -27.19 14.80
C GLY A 161 -21.96 -26.38 16.11
N LYS A 162 -20.85 -25.69 16.44
CA LYS A 162 -20.78 -24.82 17.62
C LYS A 162 -21.04 -23.35 17.30
N HIS A 163 -21.77 -22.65 18.16
CA HIS A 163 -22.00 -21.21 18.05
C HIS A 163 -20.89 -20.44 18.77
N VAL A 164 -20.32 -19.42 18.14
CA VAL A 164 -19.38 -18.49 18.80
C VAL A 164 -20.20 -17.47 19.58
N GLY A 165 -20.09 -17.51 20.91
CA GLY A 165 -20.65 -16.47 21.78
C GLY A 165 -19.79 -15.21 21.68
N CYS A 166 -20.37 -14.12 21.17
CA CYS A 166 -19.73 -12.81 21.19
C CYS A 166 -20.19 -12.03 22.42
N ALA A 167 -19.27 -11.34 23.09
CA ALA A 167 -19.64 -10.37 24.13
C ALA A 167 -20.56 -9.29 23.54
N ALA A 168 -21.55 -8.87 24.32
CA ALA A 168 -22.52 -7.82 23.95
C ALA A 168 -21.91 -6.40 24.06
N ILE A 169 -20.66 -6.24 23.66
CA ILE A 169 -19.93 -4.97 23.67
C ILE A 169 -20.13 -4.29 22.31
N TYR A 170 -20.58 -3.04 22.32
CA TYR A 170 -20.78 -2.27 21.10
C TYR A 170 -19.53 -1.46 20.74
N ARG A 171 -18.72 -2.00 19.81
CA ARG A 171 -17.51 -1.39 19.25
C ARG A 171 -17.53 -1.63 17.73
N PRO A 172 -18.32 -0.84 16.98
CA PRO A 172 -18.72 -1.21 15.64
C PRO A 172 -17.55 -1.21 14.65
N VAL A 173 -17.66 -2.06 13.63
CA VAL A 173 -16.75 -2.10 12.49
C VAL A 173 -17.54 -2.13 11.19
N CYS A 174 -17.05 -1.43 10.17
CA CYS A 174 -17.63 -1.48 8.84
C CYS A 174 -16.99 -2.64 8.07
N GLY A 175 -17.81 -3.59 7.62
CA GLY A 175 -17.35 -4.66 6.75
C GLY A 175 -17.02 -4.16 5.35
N THR A 176 -16.12 -4.87 4.67
CA THR A 176 -15.85 -4.71 3.23
C THR A 176 -17.09 -4.93 2.36
N ASN A 177 -18.09 -5.65 2.86
CA ASN A 177 -19.40 -5.82 2.25
C ASN A 177 -20.37 -4.64 2.51
N GLY A 178 -19.90 -3.56 3.15
CA GLY A 178 -20.71 -2.38 3.46
C GLY A 178 -21.71 -2.56 4.62
N ILE A 179 -21.66 -3.69 5.33
CA ILE A 179 -22.50 -3.96 6.50
C ILE A 179 -21.78 -3.51 7.77
N THR A 180 -22.50 -2.84 8.67
CA THR A 180 -21.98 -2.52 10.01
C THR A 180 -22.18 -3.72 10.93
N TYR A 181 -21.10 -4.17 11.57
CA TYR A 181 -21.15 -5.20 12.60
C TYR A 181 -20.99 -4.56 13.97
N SER A 182 -21.77 -5.01 14.97
CA SER A 182 -21.75 -4.45 16.33
C SER A 182 -20.38 -4.51 17.00
N ASN A 183 -19.60 -5.53 16.65
CA ASN A 183 -18.19 -5.64 17.00
C ASN A 183 -17.46 -6.61 16.06
N LYS A 184 -16.14 -6.66 16.21
CA LYS A 184 -15.22 -7.52 15.45
C LYS A 184 -15.59 -9.01 15.54
N CYS A 185 -15.97 -9.51 16.72
CA CYS A 185 -16.43 -10.89 16.91
C CYS A 185 -17.65 -11.22 16.03
N ASN A 186 -18.62 -10.31 15.96
CA ASN A 186 -19.82 -10.49 15.14
C ASN A 186 -19.48 -10.51 13.64
N LEU A 187 -18.52 -9.70 13.19
CA LEU A 187 -18.01 -9.75 11.82
C LEU A 187 -17.35 -11.10 11.52
N CYS A 188 -16.46 -11.57 12.40
CA CYS A 188 -15.77 -12.86 12.26
C CYS A 188 -16.76 -14.02 12.23
N THR A 189 -17.77 -13.98 13.10
CA THR A 189 -18.84 -14.99 13.14
C THR A 189 -19.64 -15.00 11.84
N ALA A 190 -19.99 -13.83 11.29
CA ALA A 190 -20.67 -13.73 10.01
C ALA A 190 -19.82 -14.28 8.85
N ARG A 191 -18.51 -13.98 8.84
CA ARG A 191 -17.54 -14.52 7.88
C ARG A 191 -17.55 -16.06 7.90
N TRP A 192 -17.48 -16.67 9.08
CA TRP A 192 -17.47 -18.14 9.20
C TRP A 192 -18.81 -18.79 8.87
N LYS A 193 -19.93 -18.18 9.27
CA LYS A 193 -21.28 -18.71 8.99
C LYS A 193 -21.61 -18.70 7.50
N THR A 194 -21.23 -17.64 6.79
CA THR A 194 -21.56 -17.45 5.37
C THR A 194 -20.50 -18.01 4.42
N GLY A 195 -19.28 -18.23 4.90
CA GLY A 195 -18.13 -18.56 4.05
C GLY A 195 -17.66 -17.41 3.16
N VAL A 196 -18.28 -16.23 3.26
CA VAL A 196 -17.91 -15.03 2.49
C VAL A 196 -16.70 -14.38 3.13
N ASN A 197 -15.70 -14.01 2.33
CA ASN A 197 -14.50 -13.33 2.81
C ASN A 197 -14.79 -11.86 3.16
N ILE A 198 -15.28 -11.62 4.37
CA ILE A 198 -15.68 -10.29 4.86
C ILE A 198 -14.55 -9.70 5.72
N GLY A 199 -13.83 -8.71 5.21
CA GLY A 199 -12.85 -7.92 5.99
C GLY A 199 -13.43 -6.73 6.73
N ILE A 200 -12.63 -6.15 7.63
CA ILE A 200 -12.87 -4.81 8.17
C ILE A 200 -12.40 -3.78 7.13
N LYS A 201 -13.32 -2.91 6.69
CA LYS A 201 -13.03 -1.77 5.84
C LYS A 201 -12.47 -0.60 6.66
N HIS A 202 -13.10 -0.31 7.79
CA HIS A 202 -12.65 0.67 8.78
C HIS A 202 -13.36 0.42 10.12
N GLU A 203 -12.81 0.99 11.19
CA GLU A 203 -13.48 1.05 12.49
C GLU A 203 -14.68 2.02 12.45
N GLY A 204 -15.67 1.78 13.31
CA GLY A 204 -16.92 2.54 13.31
C GLY A 204 -17.99 1.94 12.41
N ARG A 205 -19.14 2.62 12.35
CA ARG A 205 -20.26 2.20 11.49
C ARG A 205 -19.95 2.54 10.03
N CYS A 206 -20.47 1.76 9.09
CA CYS A 206 -20.42 2.15 7.67
C CYS A 206 -21.18 3.46 7.46
N ASN A 207 -20.62 4.37 6.66
CA ASN A 207 -21.33 5.57 6.24
C ASN A 207 -22.59 5.17 5.48
N ARG A 208 -23.75 5.68 5.91
CA ARG A 208 -24.94 5.66 5.06
C ARG A 208 -24.62 6.59 3.90
N LYS A 209 -24.51 6.06 2.68
CA LYS A 209 -24.57 6.92 1.51
C LYS A 209 -25.95 7.55 1.51
N ILE A 210 -26.02 8.81 1.90
CA ILE A 210 -27.18 9.65 1.63
C ILE A 210 -27.10 9.88 0.13
N ASN A 211 -27.98 9.21 -0.62
CA ASN A 211 -28.16 9.48 -2.04
C ASN A 211 -28.81 10.84 -2.22
#